data_AF-A0A5F2G6I2-F1
#
_entry.id   AF-A0A5F2G6I2-F1
#
_cell.length_a   1.000
_cell.length_b   1.000
_cell.length_c   1.000
_cell.angle_alpha   90.00
_cell.angle_beta   90.00
_cell.angle_gamma   90.00
#
_symmetry.space_group_name_H-M   'P 1'
#
loop_
_entity.id
_entity.type
_entity.pdbx_description
1 polymer ?
#
loop_
_entity_poly.entity_id
_entity_poly.type
_entity_poly.pdbx_seq_one_letter_code
_entity_poly.pdbx_strand_id
1 'polypeptide(L)'
;ARNWTLQRNLQTPSLWTETFRTPTWMDFLRLNHRLTAADKEVAQHLLSLHEGEVPPQTVLSIERTTEAIRTRTSTIFSRPPR
;
A
#
# COMPACT_ATOMS: atom_id res chain seq x y z
N ALA A 1 -4.72 13.75 3.04
CA ALA A 1 -4.37 12.32 2.86
C ALA A 1 -5.65 11.51 2.81
N ARG A 2 -5.92 10.76 1.72
CA ARG A 2 -7.19 10.00 1.56
C ARG A 2 -7.02 8.47 1.63
N ASN A 3 -5.79 7.97 1.56
CA ASN A 3 -5.47 6.54 1.44
C ASN A 3 -4.65 6.00 2.62
N TRP A 4 -4.70 6.70 3.76
CA TRP A 4 -4.03 6.31 4.99
C TRP A 4 -5.07 5.79 5.97
N THR A 5 -4.84 4.61 6.51
CA THR A 5 -5.70 4.04 7.56
C THR A 5 -4.85 3.50 8.70
N LEU A 6 -5.22 3.83 9.93
CA LEU A 6 -4.68 3.23 11.15
C LEU A 6 -5.73 2.28 11.72
N GLN A 7 -5.37 1.01 11.89
CA GLN A 7 -6.27 -0.04 12.32
C GLN A 7 -5.74 -0.69 13.60
N ARG A 8 -6.62 -0.90 14.58
CA ARG A 8 -6.31 -1.66 15.79
C ARG A 8 -6.81 -3.09 15.62
N ASN A 9 -5.97 -4.07 15.93
CA ASN A 9 -6.39 -5.46 15.92
C ASN A 9 -7.38 -5.71 17.08
N LEU A 10 -8.53 -6.32 16.77
CA LEU A 10 -9.59 -6.56 17.77
C LEU A 10 -9.30 -7.75 18.69
N GLN A 11 -8.54 -8.74 18.21
CA GLN A 11 -8.12 -9.91 19.00
C GLN A 11 -6.89 -9.61 19.85
N THR A 12 -6.00 -8.75 19.37
CA THR A 12 -4.76 -8.35 20.05
C THR A 12 -4.69 -6.82 20.12
N PRO A 13 -5.29 -6.20 21.13
CA PRO A 13 -5.47 -4.74 21.18
C PRO A 13 -4.18 -3.92 21.30
N SER A 14 -3.03 -4.55 21.57
CA SER A 14 -1.70 -3.93 21.52
C SER A 14 -1.15 -3.80 20.09
N LEU A 15 -1.71 -4.53 19.12
CA LEU A 15 -1.24 -4.53 17.74
C LEU A 15 -2.00 -3.48 16.91
N TRP A 16 -1.22 -2.57 16.33
CA TRP A 16 -1.68 -1.52 15.43
C TRP A 16 -1.07 -1.70 14.05
N THR A 17 -1.88 -1.55 13.01
CA THR A 17 -1.45 -1.62 11.61
C THR A 17 -1.74 -0.31 10.92
N GLU A 18 -0.69 0.30 10.40
CA GLU A 18 -0.78 1.44 9.51
C GLU A 18 -0.74 0.95 8.06
N THR A 19 -1.72 1.35 7.26
CA THR A 19 -1.79 0.99 5.84
C THR A 19 -1.85 2.25 5.00
N PHE A 20 -0.95 2.32 4.03
CA PHE A 20 -0.92 3.37 3.02
C PHE A 20 -1.13 2.77 1.63
N ARG A 21 -2.19 3.19 0.93
CA ARG A 21 -2.49 2.69 -0.42
C ARG A 21 -2.04 3.66 -1.52
N THR A 22 -1.22 3.16 -2.42
CA THR A 22 -0.82 3.83 -3.66
C THR A 22 -1.47 3.17 -4.87
N PRO A 23 -1.96 3.94 -5.86
CA PRO A 23 -2.57 3.38 -7.07
C PRO A 23 -1.61 2.51 -7.89
N THR A 24 -0.32 2.86 -7.89
CA THR A 24 0.71 2.14 -8.63
C THR A 24 1.96 1.90 -7.78
N TRP A 25 2.76 0.91 -8.16
CA TRP A 25 4.09 0.69 -7.59
C TRP A 25 5.01 1.91 -7.78
N MET A 26 4.88 2.62 -8.89
CA MET A 26 5.71 3.80 -9.16
C MET A 26 5.40 4.95 -8.20
N ASP A 27 4.14 5.12 -7.81
CA ASP A 27 3.75 6.11 -6.80
C ASP A 27 4.33 5.76 -5.43
N PHE A 28 4.36 4.48 -5.06
CA PHE A 28 5.04 4.00 -3.85
C PHE A 28 6.54 4.31 -3.88
N LEU A 29 7.24 4.02 -4.98
CA LEU A 29 8.66 4.33 -5.10
C LEU A 29 8.95 5.84 -5.00
N ARG A 30 8.13 6.68 -5.65
CA ARG A 30 8.27 8.15 -5.55
C ARG A 30 8.04 8.67 -4.15
N LEU A 31 7.10 8.08 -3.41
CA LEU A 31 6.86 8.44 -2.01
C LEU A 31 8.11 8.16 -1.17
N ASN A 32 8.66 6.95 -1.25
CA ASN A 32 9.86 6.56 -0.50
C ASN A 32 11.07 7.41 -0.87
N HIS A 33 11.23 7.76 -2.15
CA HIS A 33 12.32 8.63 -2.61
C HIS A 33 12.22 10.06 -2.04
N ARG A 34 11.02 10.51 -1.67
CA ARG A 34 10.80 11.86 -1.12
C ARG A 34 10.95 11.94 0.40
N LEU A 35 11.28 10.82 1.07
CA LEU A 35 11.46 10.81 2.52
C LEU A 35 12.60 11.75 2.94
N THR A 36 12.27 12.67 3.82
CA THR A 36 13.17 13.68 4.38
C THR A 36 13.84 13.18 5.66
N ALA A 37 14.80 13.95 6.20
CA ALA A 37 15.40 13.65 7.50
C ALA A 37 14.36 13.69 8.64
N ALA A 38 13.42 14.65 8.59
CA ALA A 38 12.34 14.74 9.56
C ALA A 38 11.44 13.48 9.54
N ASP A 39 11.17 12.92 8.35
CA ASP A 39 10.41 11.67 8.24
C ASP A 39 11.13 10.49 8.89
N LYS A 40 12.48 10.45 8.81
CA LYS A 40 13.30 9.43 9.48
C LYS A 40 13.27 9.56 10.99
N GLU A 41 13.28 10.78 11.52
CA GLU A 41 13.16 11.03 12.96
C GLU A 41 11.80 10.55 13.51
N VAL A 42 10.73 10.80 12.77
CA VAL A 42 9.40 10.28 13.11
C VAL A 42 9.39 8.76 13.10
N ALA A 43 9.95 8.12 12.07
CA ALA A 43 10.05 6.66 12.01
C ALA A 43 10.86 6.09 13.20
N GLN A 44 11.95 6.76 13.58
CA GLN A 44 12.76 6.35 14.73
C GLN A 44 12.01 6.49 16.06
N HIS A 45 11.22 7.54 16.22
CA HIS A 45 10.38 7.73 17.39
C HIS A 45 9.29 6.65 17.47
N LEU A 46 8.64 6.32 16.35
CA LEU A 46 7.68 5.22 16.28
C LEU A 46 8.31 3.88 16.63
N LEU A 47 9.53 3.61 16.15
CA LEU A 47 10.28 2.41 16.53
C LEU A 47 10.59 2.38 18.03
N SER A 48 10.82 3.52 18.68
CA SER A 48 11.05 3.58 20.13
C SER A 48 9.81 3.28 20.98
N LEU A 49 8.60 3.45 20.42
CA LEU A 49 7.34 3.10 21.06
C LEU A 49 6.97 1.62 20.91
N HIS A 50 7.77 0.85 20.17
CA HIS A 50 7.52 -0.57 19.98
C HIS A 50 7.96 -1.38 21.21
N GLU A 51 7.02 -2.08 21.84
CA GLU A 51 7.25 -2.89 23.05
C GLU A 51 7.50 -4.39 22.78
N GLY A 52 7.53 -4.82 21.52
CA GLY A 52 7.74 -6.22 21.14
C GLY A 52 9.21 -6.61 21.01
N GLU A 53 9.50 -7.91 21.11
CA GLU A 53 10.86 -8.45 20.97
C GLU A 53 11.39 -8.39 19.52
N VAL A 54 10.49 -8.40 18.54
CA VAL A 54 10.82 -8.44 17.12
C VAL A 54 10.42 -7.11 16.49
N PRO A 55 11.31 -6.44 15.71
CA PRO A 55 10.98 -5.18 15.08
C PRO A 55 9.73 -5.29 14.20
N PRO A 56 8.93 -4.22 14.09
CA PRO A 56 7.73 -4.22 13.27
C PRO A 56 8.07 -4.55 11.81
N GLN A 57 7.36 -5.52 11.24
CA GLN A 57 7.60 -5.98 9.88
C GLN A 57 6.79 -5.15 8.88
N THR A 58 7.45 -4.66 7.84
CA THR A 58 6.77 -4.03 6.70
C THR A 58 6.25 -5.10 5.76
N VAL A 59 4.96 -5.04 5.43
CA VAL A 59 4.31 -5.94 4.46
C VAL A 59 3.89 -5.13 3.25
N LEU A 60 4.28 -5.59 2.06
CA LEU A 60 3.82 -5.04 0.79
C LEU A 60 2.79 -6.00 0.19
N SER A 61 1.61 -5.48 -0.12
CA SER A 61 0.52 -6.25 -0.73
C SER A 61 -0.04 -5.53 -1.95
N ILE A 62 -0.56 -6.32 -2.90
CA ILE A 62 -1.28 -5.80 -4.07
C ILE A 62 -2.74 -6.23 -3.90
N GLU A 63 -3.61 -5.25 -3.72
CA GLU A 63 -5.05 -5.47 -3.69
C GLU A 63 -5.56 -5.82 -5.10
N ARG A 64 -6.41 -6.84 -5.17
CA ARG A 64 -7.08 -7.26 -6.41
C ARG A 64 -8.56 -7.37 -6.11
N THR A 65 -9.39 -6.69 -6.89
CA THR A 65 -10.84 -6.84 -6.80
C THR A 65 -11.21 -8.28 -7.16
N THR A 66 -12.15 -8.87 -6.42
CA THR A 66 -12.68 -10.22 -6.68
C THR A 66 -13.68 -10.25 -7.84
N GLU A 67 -13.95 -9.12 -8.48
CA GLU A 67 -14.82 -9.04 -9.66
C GLU A 67 -14.28 -9.97 -10.74
N ALA A 68 -15.12 -10.91 -11.20
CA ALA A 68 -14.78 -11.74 -12.33
C ALA A 68 -14.46 -10.83 -13.53
N ILE A 69 -13.27 -11.00 -14.11
CA ILE A 69 -12.89 -10.32 -15.35
C ILE A 69 -13.89 -10.76 -16.42
N ARG A 70 -14.95 -9.97 -16.63
CA ARG A 70 -15.73 -10.06 -17.87
C ARG A 70 -14.82 -9.53 -18.95
N THR A 71 -14.05 -10.43 -19.55
CA THR A 71 -13.31 -10.17 -20.77
C THR A 71 -14.32 -9.68 -21.82
N ARG A 72 -14.46 -8.37 -21.96
CA ARG A 72 -14.98 -7.81 -23.20
C ARG A 72 -13.88 -8.01 -24.23
N THR A 73 -13.96 -9.11 -24.97
CA THR A 73 -13.28 -9.27 -26.24
C THR A 73 -13.64 -8.05 -27.06
N SER A 74 -12.72 -7.08 -27.14
CA SER A 74 -12.85 -5.99 -28.09
C SER A 74 -12.57 -6.62 -29.45
N THR A 75 -13.63 -6.89 -30.20
CA THR A 75 -13.54 -7.35 -31.57
C THR A 75 -12.85 -6.24 -32.36
N ILE A 76 -11.56 -6.44 -32.65
CA ILE A 76 -10.80 -5.59 -33.56
C ILE A 76 -11.46 -5.71 -34.93
N PHE A 77 -12.28 -4.73 -35.30
CA PHE A 77 -12.84 -4.61 -36.64
C PHE A 77 -11.70 -4.26 -37.61
N SER A 78 -11.20 -5.24 -38.34
CA SER A 78 -10.31 -5.02 -39.48
C SER A 78 -11.12 -4.53 -40.68
N ARG A 79 -10.95 -3.26 -41.08
CA ARG A 79 -11.42 -2.75 -42.38
C ARG A 79 -10.51 -3.31 -43.49
N PRO A 80 -11.05 -3.80 -44.62
CA PRO A 80 -10.21 -4.17 -45.77
C PRO A 80 -9.74 -2.91 -46.52
N PRO A 81 -8.57 -2.95 -47.19
CA PRO A 81 -8.11 -1.86 -48.05
C PRO A 81 -8.89 -1.82 -49.37
N ARG A 82 -8.92 -0.63 -49.98
CA ARG A 82 -9.61 -0.32 -51.25
C ARG A 82 -9.02 -1.03 -52.45
#